data_AF-A0A1D1ZH72-F1
#
_entry.id   AF-A0A1D1ZH72-F1
#
_cell.length_a   1.000
_cell.length_b   1.000
_cell.length_c   1.000
_cell.angle_alpha   90.00
_cell.angle_beta   90.00
_cell.angle_gamma   90.00
#
_symmetry.space_group_name_H-M   'P 1'
#
loop_
_entity.id
_entity.type
_entity.pdbx_description
1 polymer ?
#
loop_
_entity_poly.entity_id
_entity_poly.type
_entity_poly.pdbx_seq_one_letter_code
_entity_poly.pdbx_strand_id
1 'polypeptide(L)'
;MAGLLSALRRVYLSAYNWAVLVGWFQVLYFALKTLNESSYREVYAAVERPLQLAQTAAVLEILHGLVGLVRSPVSATLPQIGSRLYVTWGILWSFPEVQNHVLVTSLVISWSITEIIRYSFFGMKEAFGSAPSWLLWLRYSTFLVLYPSGITSEVGLVYTAMPYIKVSEKYCIRMPNKWNFSFDYFYAA
;
A
#
# COMPACT_ATOMS: atom_id res chain seq x y z
N MET A 1 -5.97 -31.61 -18.51
CA MET A 1 -5.46 -30.23 -18.76
C MET A 1 -5.87 -29.24 -17.66
N ALA A 2 -7.15 -29.20 -17.24
CA ALA A 2 -7.63 -28.27 -16.20
C ALA A 2 -6.96 -28.42 -14.82
N GLY A 3 -6.63 -29.66 -14.40
CA GLY A 3 -5.96 -29.91 -13.12
C GLY A 3 -4.52 -29.35 -13.04
N LEU A 4 -3.76 -29.44 -14.15
CA LEU A 4 -2.41 -28.90 -14.24
C LEU A 4 -2.41 -27.37 -14.16
N LEU A 5 -3.31 -26.72 -14.92
CA LEU A 5 -3.46 -25.26 -14.90
C LEU A 5 -3.88 -24.74 -13.51
N SER A 6 -4.74 -25.48 -12.81
CA SER A 6 -5.15 -25.17 -11.44
C SER A 6 -3.97 -25.29 -10.45
N ALA A 7 -3.18 -26.36 -10.56
CA ALA A 7 -1.99 -26.54 -9.73
C ALA A 7 -0.94 -25.45 -9.98
N LEU A 8 -0.65 -25.13 -11.25
CA LEU A 8 0.27 -24.05 -11.63
C LEU A 8 -0.18 -22.69 -11.09
N ARG A 9 -1.48 -22.38 -11.18
CA ARG A 9 -2.07 -21.17 -10.61
C ARG A 9 -1.84 -21.10 -9.09
N ARG A 10 -2.10 -22.17 -8.35
CA ARG A 10 -1.90 -22.21 -6.89
C ARG A 10 -0.43 -22.03 -6.51
N VAL A 11 0.48 -22.70 -7.20
CA VAL A 11 1.93 -22.57 -6.96
C VAL A 11 2.38 -21.13 -7.23
N TYR A 12 1.97 -20.55 -8.36
CA TYR A 12 2.29 -19.17 -8.71
C TYR A 12 1.76 -18.18 -7.66
N LEU A 13 0.47 -18.28 -7.28
CA LEU A 13 -0.13 -17.39 -6.30
C LEU A 13 0.51 -17.57 -4.91
N SER A 14 0.84 -18.80 -4.52
CA SER A 14 1.54 -19.05 -3.26
C SER A 14 2.92 -18.40 -3.27
N ALA A 15 3.72 -18.62 -4.31
CA ALA A 15 5.04 -18.01 -4.46
C ALA A 15 4.98 -16.47 -4.46
N TYR A 16 4.01 -15.89 -5.17
CA TYR A 16 3.76 -14.46 -5.18
C TYR A 16 3.43 -13.93 -3.78
N ASN A 17 2.47 -14.53 -3.07
CA ASN A 17 2.08 -14.09 -1.73
C ASN A 17 3.26 -14.16 -0.74
N TRP A 18 4.07 -15.23 -0.80
CA TRP A 18 5.25 -15.36 0.05
C TRP A 18 6.35 -14.35 -0.29
N ALA A 19 6.58 -14.08 -1.58
CA ALA A 19 7.56 -13.08 -2.00
C ALA A 19 7.17 -11.67 -1.53
N VAL A 20 5.89 -11.30 -1.69
CA VAL A 20 5.41 -9.99 -1.25
C VAL A 20 5.38 -9.88 0.27
N LEU A 21 5.06 -10.96 0.99
CA LEU A 21 5.19 -11.04 2.45
C LEU A 21 6.61 -10.73 2.90
N VAL A 22 7.62 -11.34 2.28
CA VAL A 22 9.04 -11.07 2.60
C VAL A 22 9.38 -9.60 2.33
N GLY A 23 8.88 -9.04 1.22
CA GLY A 23 9.03 -7.61 0.93
C GLY A 23 8.49 -6.72 2.04
N TRP A 24 7.28 -6.98 2.53
CA TRP A 24 6.69 -6.20 3.63
C TRP A 24 7.39 -6.41 4.98
N PHE A 25 7.89 -7.61 5.25
CA PHE A 25 8.75 -7.84 6.41
C PHE A 25 10.04 -7.04 6.33
N GLN A 26 10.65 -6.95 5.15
CA GLN A 26 11.84 -6.13 4.93
C GLN A 26 11.56 -4.65 5.17
N VAL A 27 10.41 -4.13 4.69
CA VAL A 27 9.96 -2.75 4.97
C VAL A 27 9.83 -2.53 6.48
N LEU A 28 9.12 -3.43 7.19
CA LEU A 28 8.92 -3.31 8.63
C LEU A 28 10.25 -3.36 9.39
N TYR A 29 11.13 -4.28 9.02
CA TYR A 29 12.43 -4.45 9.66
C TYR A 29 13.29 -3.19 9.53
N PHE A 30 13.40 -2.61 8.33
CA PHE A 30 14.14 -1.37 8.14
C PHE A 30 13.48 -0.17 8.83
N ALA A 31 12.14 -0.11 8.85
CA ALA A 31 11.44 0.93 9.58
C ALA A 31 11.76 0.91 11.07
N LEU A 32 11.67 -0.28 11.71
CA LEU A 32 11.92 -0.45 13.13
C LEU A 32 13.41 -0.29 13.48
N LYS A 33 14.30 -0.80 12.64
CA LYS A 33 15.75 -0.64 12.82
C LYS A 33 16.13 0.84 12.80
N THR A 34 15.67 1.59 11.80
CA THR A 34 15.98 3.02 11.66
C THR A 34 15.34 3.85 12.77
N LEU A 35 14.16 3.46 13.24
CA LEU A 35 13.50 4.13 14.36
C LEU A 35 14.26 3.93 15.69
N ASN A 36 14.92 2.78 15.86
CA ASN A 36 15.71 2.47 17.05
C ASN A 36 17.12 3.07 17.01
N GLU A 37 17.76 3.09 15.82
CA GLU A 37 19.13 3.58 15.66
C GLU A 37 19.20 5.11 15.47
N SER A 38 18.21 5.70 14.80
CA SER A 38 18.20 7.11 14.41
C SER A 38 16.94 7.83 14.92
N SER A 39 16.03 8.23 14.02
CA SER A 39 14.85 9.03 14.30
C SER A 39 13.79 8.80 13.22
N TYR A 40 12.55 9.19 13.50
CA TYR A 40 11.40 9.07 12.59
C TYR A 40 11.61 9.75 11.23
N ARG A 41 12.53 10.72 11.15
CA ARG A 41 12.83 11.47 9.91
C ARG A 41 13.58 10.65 8.87
N GLU A 42 14.43 9.71 9.32
CA GLU A 42 15.27 8.90 8.43
C GLU A 42 14.56 7.60 7.98
N VAL A 43 13.44 7.27 8.61
CA VAL A 43 12.68 6.04 8.34
C VAL A 43 12.33 5.93 6.86
N TYR A 44 11.84 7.00 6.24
CA TYR A 44 11.44 6.95 4.84
C TYR A 44 12.63 6.68 3.91
N ALA A 45 13.78 7.31 4.15
CA ALA A 45 14.99 7.10 3.34
C ALA A 45 15.46 5.63 3.36
N ALA A 46 15.30 4.95 4.51
CA ALA A 46 15.65 3.54 4.63
C ALA A 46 14.62 2.61 3.96
N VAL A 47 13.33 2.98 3.97
CA VAL A 47 12.25 2.11 3.47
C VAL A 47 11.77 2.43 2.06
N GLU A 48 12.21 3.53 1.44
CA GLU A 48 11.69 4.02 0.18
C GLU A 48 11.66 2.93 -0.91
N ARG A 49 12.82 2.34 -1.20
CA ARG A 49 12.96 1.30 -2.23
C ARG A 49 12.10 0.07 -1.95
N PRO A 50 12.19 -0.59 -0.78
CA PRO A 50 11.38 -1.77 -0.52
C PRO A 50 9.87 -1.44 -0.45
N LEU A 51 9.49 -0.24 0.01
CA LEU A 51 8.10 0.22 0.02
C LEU A 51 7.55 0.39 -1.39
N GLN A 52 8.29 1.07 -2.28
CA GLN A 52 7.90 1.27 -3.68
C GLN A 52 7.76 -0.06 -4.43
N LEU A 53 8.67 -1.01 -4.19
CA LEU A 53 8.60 -2.34 -4.79
C LEU A 53 7.39 -3.12 -4.27
N ALA A 54 7.15 -3.13 -2.96
CA ALA A 54 6.02 -3.82 -2.35
C ALA A 54 4.67 -3.24 -2.81
N GLN A 55 4.56 -1.91 -2.91
CA GLN A 55 3.35 -1.24 -3.38
C GLN A 55 3.11 -1.46 -4.87
N THR A 56 4.16 -1.41 -5.69
CA THR A 56 4.04 -1.70 -7.13
C THR A 56 3.65 -3.15 -7.37
N ALA A 57 4.11 -4.08 -6.53
CA ALA A 57 3.69 -5.47 -6.59
C ALA A 57 2.18 -5.65 -6.39
N ALA A 58 1.51 -4.76 -5.63
CA ALA A 58 0.06 -4.81 -5.45
C ALA A 58 -0.73 -4.53 -6.74
N VAL A 59 -0.13 -3.86 -7.74
CA VAL A 59 -0.75 -3.69 -9.07
C VAL A 59 -1.00 -5.04 -9.74
N LEU A 60 -0.12 -6.02 -9.51
CA LEU A 60 -0.30 -7.37 -10.02
C LEU A 60 -1.58 -8.02 -9.45
N GLU A 61 -2.02 -7.66 -8.24
CA GLU A 61 -3.28 -8.18 -7.68
C GLU A 61 -4.50 -7.69 -8.46
N ILE A 62 -4.50 -6.43 -8.90
CA ILE A 62 -5.54 -5.89 -9.77
C ILE A 62 -5.57 -6.69 -11.08
N LEU A 63 -4.38 -6.96 -11.66
CA LEU A 63 -4.27 -7.76 -12.88
C LEU A 63 -4.75 -9.20 -12.66
N HIS A 64 -4.43 -9.82 -11.52
CA HIS A 64 -4.93 -11.16 -11.18
C HIS A 64 -6.45 -11.17 -11.04
N GLY A 65 -7.06 -10.12 -10.48
CA GLY A 65 -8.51 -9.95 -10.43
C GLY A 65 -9.14 -9.78 -11.82
N LEU A 66 -8.56 -8.92 -12.66
CA LEU A 66 -9.03 -8.63 -14.02
C LEU A 66 -8.95 -9.85 -14.95
N VAL A 67 -7.86 -10.63 -14.87
CA VAL A 67 -7.66 -11.85 -15.67
C VAL A 67 -8.49 -13.02 -15.12
N GLY A 68 -9.13 -12.87 -13.95
CA GLY A 68 -9.90 -13.93 -13.30
C GLY A 68 -9.04 -15.00 -12.63
N LEU A 69 -7.73 -14.73 -12.45
CA LEU A 69 -6.81 -15.54 -11.65
C LEU A 69 -7.14 -15.54 -10.17
N VAL A 70 -7.93 -14.58 -9.68
CA VAL A 70 -8.51 -14.59 -8.32
C VAL A 70 -9.94 -14.07 -8.41
N ARG A 71 -10.87 -14.68 -7.64
CA ARG A 71 -12.21 -14.12 -7.48
C ARG A 71 -12.13 -12.92 -6.53
N SER A 72 -11.81 -11.76 -7.07
CA SER A 72 -11.80 -10.51 -6.33
C SER A 72 -12.74 -9.50 -6.98
N PRO A 73 -13.60 -8.80 -6.20
CA PRO A 73 -14.39 -7.69 -6.73
C PRO A 73 -13.45 -6.54 -7.09
N VAL A 74 -13.09 -6.44 -8.37
CA VAL A 74 -12.11 -5.48 -8.88
C VAL A 74 -12.50 -4.03 -8.55
N SER A 75 -13.80 -3.73 -8.52
CA SER A 75 -14.35 -2.43 -8.14
C SER A 75 -14.01 -2.01 -6.70
N ALA A 76 -13.80 -2.96 -5.79
CA ALA A 76 -13.40 -2.67 -4.42
C ALA A 76 -11.87 -2.63 -4.25
N THR A 77 -11.12 -3.44 -5.00
CA THR A 77 -9.66 -3.46 -4.91
C THR A 77 -8.99 -2.26 -5.58
N LEU A 78 -9.61 -1.71 -6.63
CA LEU A 78 -9.08 -0.58 -7.38
C LEU A 78 -8.91 0.68 -6.51
N PRO A 79 -9.95 1.18 -5.79
CA PRO A 79 -9.77 2.33 -4.91
C PRO A 79 -8.77 2.05 -3.77
N GLN A 80 -8.77 0.83 -3.24
CA GLN A 80 -7.92 0.45 -2.10
C GLN A 80 -6.43 0.44 -2.45
N ILE A 81 -6.05 -0.13 -3.60
CA ILE A 81 -4.65 -0.14 -4.05
C ILE A 81 -4.29 1.22 -4.67
N GLY A 82 -5.24 1.84 -5.38
CA GLY A 82 -5.08 3.16 -5.98
C GLY A 82 -4.74 4.25 -4.95
N SER A 83 -5.43 4.27 -3.81
CA SER A 83 -5.14 5.26 -2.75
C SER A 83 -3.72 5.11 -2.21
N ARG A 84 -3.23 3.89 -2.02
CA ARG A 84 -1.89 3.60 -1.52
C ARG A 84 -0.80 3.94 -2.53
N LEU A 85 -1.04 3.63 -3.81
CA LEU A 85 -0.15 4.03 -4.89
C LEU A 85 -0.09 5.56 -5.01
N TYR A 86 -1.22 6.25 -4.86
CA TYR A 86 -1.26 7.70 -4.84
C TYR A 86 -0.43 8.29 -3.69
N VAL A 87 -0.55 7.76 -2.46
CA VAL A 87 0.25 8.24 -1.34
C VAL A 87 1.75 7.93 -1.54
N THR A 88 2.09 6.76 -2.07
CA THR A 88 3.50 6.35 -2.25
C THR A 88 4.18 7.10 -3.40
N TRP A 89 3.59 7.07 -4.60
CA TRP A 89 4.16 7.66 -5.81
C TRP A 89 3.74 9.11 -6.03
N GLY A 90 2.47 9.42 -5.77
CA GLY A 90 1.93 10.77 -5.98
C GLY A 90 2.41 11.76 -4.92
N ILE A 91 2.42 11.36 -3.64
CA ILE A 91 2.80 12.25 -2.54
C ILE A 91 4.27 12.06 -2.12
N LEU A 92 4.62 10.90 -1.58
CA LEU A 92 5.92 10.69 -0.93
C LEU A 92 7.09 10.79 -1.91
N TRP A 93 6.95 10.28 -3.14
CA TRP A 93 7.98 10.40 -4.17
C TRP A 93 8.05 11.81 -4.79
N SER A 94 6.91 12.49 -4.99
CA SER A 94 6.88 13.82 -5.62
C SER A 94 7.32 14.97 -4.71
N PHE A 95 7.11 14.83 -3.40
CA PHE A 95 7.33 15.85 -2.37
C PHE A 95 8.25 15.32 -1.25
N PRO A 96 9.58 15.42 -1.43
CA PRO A 96 10.55 15.03 -0.40
C PRO A 96 10.37 15.74 0.95
N GLU A 97 9.77 16.93 0.95
CA GLU A 97 9.54 17.75 2.13
C GLU A 97 8.64 17.05 3.17
N VAL A 98 7.71 16.21 2.71
CA VAL A 98 6.70 15.53 3.54
C VAL A 98 7.28 14.25 4.17
N GLN A 99 8.38 13.72 3.63
CA GLN A 99 8.99 12.44 4.05
C GLN A 99 9.48 12.44 5.50
N ASN A 100 9.82 13.61 6.04
CA ASN A 100 10.34 13.76 7.41
C ASN A 100 9.24 13.79 8.48
N HIS A 101 7.96 13.70 8.10
CA HIS A 101 6.86 13.83 9.03
C HIS A 101 6.62 12.52 9.81
N VAL A 102 6.27 12.63 11.10
CA VAL A 102 6.02 11.46 11.97
C VAL A 102 4.93 10.52 11.43
N LEU A 103 3.98 11.08 10.68
CA LEU A 103 2.89 10.32 10.03
C LEU A 103 3.42 9.31 9.01
N VAL A 104 4.60 9.53 8.41
CA VAL A 104 5.22 8.56 7.49
C VAL A 104 5.61 7.29 8.23
N THR A 105 6.19 7.41 9.42
CA THR A 105 6.57 6.25 10.23
C THR A 105 5.33 5.47 10.67
N SER A 106 4.29 6.15 11.16
CA SER A 106 3.01 5.53 11.53
C SER A 106 2.34 4.82 10.34
N LEU A 107 2.35 5.46 9.18
CA LEU A 107 1.81 4.90 7.93
C LEU A 107 2.55 3.62 7.54
N VAL A 108 3.89 3.68 7.45
CA VAL A 108 4.72 2.54 7.02
C VAL A 108 4.55 1.35 7.95
N ILE A 109 4.52 1.57 9.27
CA ILE A 109 4.31 0.48 10.24
C ILE A 109 2.90 -0.09 10.11
N SER A 110 1.88 0.77 10.03
CA SER A 110 0.47 0.32 9.90
C SER A 110 0.26 -0.49 8.62
N TRP A 111 0.78 0.00 7.49
CA TRP A 111 0.74 -0.72 6.22
C TRP A 111 1.50 -2.04 6.31
N SER A 112 2.75 -2.04 6.80
CA SER A 112 3.55 -3.26 6.84
C SER A 112 2.89 -4.37 7.67
N ILE A 113 2.37 -4.04 8.86
CA ILE A 113 1.70 -5.04 9.70
C ILE A 113 0.43 -5.56 9.02
N THR A 114 -0.43 -4.68 8.49
CA THR A 114 -1.66 -5.11 7.81
C THR A 114 -1.39 -6.02 6.61
N GLU A 115 -0.36 -5.70 5.85
CA GLU A 115 0.01 -6.43 4.64
C GLU A 115 0.67 -7.77 4.97
N ILE A 116 1.58 -7.83 5.95
CA ILE A 116 2.18 -9.09 6.43
C ILE A 116 1.08 -10.09 6.79
N ILE A 117 0.06 -9.64 7.53
CA ILE A 117 -1.05 -10.49 7.96
C ILE A 117 -1.87 -10.96 6.76
N ARG A 118 -2.16 -10.04 5.82
CA ARG A 118 -2.93 -10.34 4.61
C ARG A 118 -2.24 -11.38 3.73
N TYR A 119 -0.97 -11.16 3.41
CA TYR A 119 -0.20 -12.09 2.58
C TYR A 119 0.08 -13.41 3.30
N SER A 120 0.25 -13.40 4.64
CA SER A 120 0.33 -14.64 5.42
C SER A 120 -0.95 -15.46 5.28
N PHE A 121 -2.11 -14.81 5.40
CA PHE A 121 -3.41 -15.47 5.26
C PHE A 121 -3.59 -16.06 3.83
N PHE A 122 -3.27 -15.29 2.79
CA PHE A 122 -3.39 -15.76 1.41
C PHE A 122 -2.36 -16.84 1.06
N GLY A 123 -1.10 -16.68 1.48
CA GLY A 123 -0.04 -17.66 1.27
C GLY A 123 -0.36 -19.00 1.92
N MET A 124 -0.84 -19.00 3.17
CA MET A 124 -1.27 -20.21 3.88
C MET A 124 -2.50 -20.86 3.22
N LYS A 125 -3.48 -20.05 2.81
CA LYS A 125 -4.69 -20.55 2.14
C LYS A 125 -4.38 -21.25 0.82
N GLU A 126 -3.48 -20.68 0.01
CA GLU A 126 -3.10 -21.27 -1.28
C GLU A 126 -2.16 -22.48 -1.11
N ALA A 127 -1.28 -22.47 -0.11
CA ALA A 127 -0.34 -23.57 0.16
C ALA A 127 -1.02 -24.80 0.79
N PHE A 128 -1.87 -24.60 1.80
CA PHE A 128 -2.46 -25.66 2.61
C PHE A 128 -3.96 -25.89 2.32
N GLY A 129 -4.55 -25.12 1.41
CA GLY A 129 -5.98 -25.20 1.06
C GLY A 129 -6.94 -24.62 2.11
N SER A 130 -6.45 -24.32 3.31
CA SER A 130 -7.19 -23.66 4.39
C SER A 130 -6.28 -22.70 5.14
N ALA A 131 -6.85 -21.59 5.62
CA ALA A 131 -6.12 -20.67 6.49
C ALA A 131 -6.47 -20.98 7.96
N PRO A 132 -5.48 -21.02 8.86
CA PRO A 132 -5.73 -21.30 10.26
C PRO A 132 -6.53 -20.16 10.92
N SER A 133 -7.43 -20.52 11.84
CA SER A 133 -8.40 -19.59 12.44
C SER A 133 -7.76 -18.43 13.21
N TRP A 134 -6.57 -18.62 13.76
CA TRP A 134 -5.83 -17.56 14.46
C TRP A 134 -5.38 -16.43 13.52
N LEU A 135 -5.03 -16.73 12.26
CA LEU A 135 -4.70 -15.69 11.27
C LEU A 135 -5.94 -14.88 10.88
N LEU A 136 -7.09 -15.55 10.81
CA LEU A 136 -8.36 -14.89 10.55
C LEU A 136 -8.73 -13.95 11.71
N TRP A 137 -8.60 -14.44 12.95
CA TRP A 137 -8.81 -13.61 14.14
C TRP A 137 -7.87 -12.39 14.15
N LEU A 138 -6.58 -12.63 13.95
CA LEU A 138 -5.56 -11.57 13.96
C LEU A 138 -5.84 -10.53 12.87
N ARG A 139 -6.23 -10.95 11.67
CA ARG A 139 -6.66 -10.05 10.59
C ARG A 139 -7.79 -9.11 11.01
N TYR A 140 -8.83 -9.61 11.66
CA TYR A 140 -9.96 -8.78 12.08
C TYR A 140 -9.62 -7.90 13.28
N SER A 141 -8.89 -8.43 14.26
CA SER A 141 -8.49 -7.68 15.46
C SER A 141 -7.53 -6.54 15.13
N THR A 142 -6.50 -6.78 14.32
CA THR A 142 -5.55 -5.74 13.93
C THR A 142 -6.18 -4.72 13.00
N PHE A 143 -7.14 -5.13 12.18
CA PHE A 143 -7.84 -4.21 11.27
C PHE A 143 -8.56 -3.10 12.05
N LEU A 144 -9.17 -3.39 13.19
CA LEU A 144 -9.86 -2.39 14.01
C LEU A 144 -8.94 -1.26 14.49
N VAL A 145 -7.67 -1.56 14.76
CA VAL A 145 -6.69 -0.59 15.28
C VAL A 145 -5.88 0.05 14.16
N LEU A 146 -5.39 -0.77 13.23
CA LEU A 146 -4.46 -0.32 12.19
C LEU A 146 -5.16 0.39 11.02
N TYR A 147 -6.46 0.15 10.84
CA TYR A 147 -7.21 0.84 9.79
C TYR A 147 -7.39 2.33 10.11
N PRO A 148 -7.85 2.74 11.31
CA PRO A 148 -7.85 4.14 11.70
C PRO A 148 -6.46 4.77 11.64
N SER A 149 -5.42 4.13 12.19
CA SER A 149 -4.07 4.70 12.17
C SER A 149 -3.52 4.87 10.76
N GLY A 150 -3.77 3.89 9.87
CA GLY A 150 -3.40 3.95 8.46
C GLY A 150 -4.08 5.11 7.74
N ILE A 151 -5.42 5.18 7.78
CA ILE A 151 -6.19 6.22 7.08
C ILE A 151 -5.88 7.61 7.62
N THR A 152 -5.79 7.79 8.95
CA THR A 152 -5.41 9.08 9.54
C THR A 152 -4.00 9.51 9.10
N SER A 153 -3.08 8.56 8.95
CA SER A 153 -1.73 8.86 8.46
C SER A 153 -1.73 9.20 6.95
N GLU A 154 -2.50 8.49 6.13
CA GLU A 154 -2.66 8.79 4.70
C GLU A 154 -3.22 10.20 4.48
N VAL A 155 -4.37 10.48 5.10
CA VAL A 155 -5.06 11.77 4.98
C VAL A 155 -4.21 12.90 5.55
N GLY A 156 -3.55 12.67 6.69
CA GLY A 156 -2.66 13.66 7.29
C GLY A 156 -1.46 13.97 6.40
N LEU A 157 -0.86 12.98 5.73
CA LEU A 157 0.25 13.21 4.79
C LEU A 157 -0.20 13.97 3.55
N VAL A 158 -1.38 13.64 3.00
CA VAL A 158 -1.97 14.41 1.90
C VAL A 158 -2.20 15.86 2.33
N TYR A 159 -2.72 16.08 3.54
CA TYR A 159 -2.95 17.40 4.09
C TYR A 159 -1.64 18.20 4.24
N THR A 160 -0.58 17.58 4.76
CA THR A 160 0.75 18.19 4.87
C THR A 160 1.37 18.46 3.50
N ALA A 161 1.06 17.66 2.48
CA ALA A 161 1.56 17.85 1.12
C ALA A 161 0.85 18.98 0.36
N MET A 162 -0.40 19.33 0.72
CA MET A 162 -1.19 20.37 0.03
C MET A 162 -0.47 21.70 -0.21
N PRO A 163 0.20 22.35 0.77
CA PRO A 163 0.90 23.59 0.52
C PRO A 163 2.03 23.43 -0.53
N TYR A 164 2.72 22.29 -0.55
CA TYR A 164 3.79 22.00 -1.50
C TYR A 164 3.24 21.69 -2.90
N ILE A 165 2.11 20.98 -2.97
CA ILE A 165 1.37 20.74 -4.23
C ILE A 165 0.98 22.07 -4.87
N LYS A 166 0.42 22.99 -4.08
CA LYS A 166 -0.01 24.32 -4.54
C LYS A 166 1.13 25.15 -5.13
N VAL A 167 2.33 25.06 -4.55
CA VAL A 167 3.49 25.84 -5.00
C VAL A 167 4.18 25.19 -6.20
N SER A 168 4.25 23.86 -6.25
CA SER A 168 5.03 23.19 -7.29
C SER A 168 4.32 23.10 -8.65
N GLU A 169 2.98 23.18 -8.69
CA GLU A 169 2.13 22.96 -9.88
C GLU A 169 2.46 21.67 -10.66
N LYS A 170 3.20 20.73 -10.04
CA LYS A 170 3.55 19.45 -10.64
C LYS A 170 2.27 18.70 -10.96
N TYR A 171 2.16 18.23 -12.20
CA TYR A 171 0.99 17.53 -12.76
C TYR A 171 -0.28 18.39 -12.93
N CYS A 172 -0.20 19.72 -12.79
CA CYS A 172 -1.29 20.63 -13.13
C CYS A 172 -1.23 21.01 -14.62
N ILE A 173 -2.26 20.63 -15.39
CA ILE A 173 -2.47 21.17 -16.73
C ILE A 173 -3.28 22.46 -16.56
N ARG A 174 -2.63 23.62 -16.70
CA ARG A 174 -3.34 24.91 -16.73
C ARG A 174 -4.19 25.00 -17.99
N MET A 175 -5.50 24.86 -17.87
CA MET A 175 -6.42 25.06 -19.00
C MET A 175 -6.78 26.55 -19.17
N PRO A 176 -6.95 27.07 -20.40
CA PRO A 176 -7.40 28.44 -20.65
C PRO A 176 -8.85 28.63 -20.20
N ASN A 177 -9.02 29.21 -19.01
CA ASN A 177 -10.08 30.06 -18.42
C ASN A 177 -11.56 30.03 -18.91
N LYS A 178 -12.02 29.07 -19.72
CA LYS A 178 -13.44 28.94 -20.14
C LYS A 178 -14.02 27.55 -19.96
N TRP A 179 -13.17 26.53 -19.77
CA TRP A 179 -13.55 25.13 -19.51
C TRP A 179 -12.78 24.57 -18.32
N ASN A 180 -12.54 25.41 -17.30
CA ASN A 180 -11.72 25.05 -16.14
C ASN A 180 -12.50 24.11 -15.21
N PHE A 181 -12.63 22.85 -15.61
CA PHE A 181 -12.93 21.75 -14.69
C PHE A 181 -11.59 21.24 -14.18
N SER A 182 -11.03 21.93 -13.19
CA SER A 182 -9.91 21.38 -12.43
C SER A 182 -10.45 20.23 -11.60
N PHE A 183 -9.74 19.09 -11.52
CA PHE A 183 -9.83 18.25 -10.33
C PHE A 183 -9.21 19.04 -9.19
N ASP A 184 -9.97 20.03 -8.74
CA ASP A 184 -9.63 20.85 -7.62
C ASP A 184 -9.81 19.96 -6.40
N TYR A 185 -8.71 19.44 -5.86
CA TYR A 185 -8.71 18.77 -4.55
C TYR A 185 -9.33 19.67 -3.45
N PHE A 186 -9.55 20.95 -3.75
CA PHE A 186 -10.16 21.98 -2.93
C PHE A 186 -11.66 21.78 -2.63
N TYR A 187 -12.43 21.07 -3.47
CA TYR A 187 -13.89 20.93 -3.30
C TYR A 187 -14.37 19.57 -2.79
N ALA A 188 -13.46 18.64 -2.50
CA ALA A 188 -13.78 17.31 -1.96
C ALA A 188 -13.19 17.09 -0.54
N ALA A 189 -13.13 18.16 0.25
CA ALA A 189 -12.87 18.13 1.69
C ALA A 189 -14.10 18.65 2.45
#